data_AF-A0A4P2QIU1-F1
#
_entry.id   AF-A0A4P2QIU1-F1
#
_cell.length_a   1.000
_cell.length_b   1.000
_cell.length_c   1.000
_cell.angle_alpha   90.00
_cell.angle_beta   90.00
_cell.angle_gamma   90.00
#
_symmetry.space_group_name_H-M   'P 1'
#
loop_
_entity.id
_entity.type
_entity.pdbx_description
1 polymer ?
#
loop_
_entity_poly.entity_id
_entity_poly.type
_entity_poly.pdbx_seq_one_letter_code
_entity_poly.pdbx_strand_id
1 'polypeptide(L)'
;MVEQPSMDRAPGDETLDRRDRLLAALLHGPDAFVLLRCDADVAELASRAAPLRLVLVTADVDASADEIRADVEPLVKAARPGGPPAHFVVVGGGAAAGRAALAKAAPLVQPVRMGFHHLDAAGALARVKGPALPALDEAHRRLAEVGPTGPDAIARALEEGQTLARQERAIVDRLTGSRRVTTTLVIACAALLAVSYLFGSGTHEAALWRMGANSGEAVRRGELYRLLASAFLHADPIHLFVNMLALWSFGPMLEALLGPRRFLLLYAASALGGSVASAMLAERWSVGASGAIWGLMTAGIGVALRPHGLLPPAMIAQMRSRAWWPLGLNLVYSFQPGVDLLAHLGGGVVGFALVVTVLPRGLLPVEQRARAADAEPRPRPLLTAAAALAAAAMAASVAIALAVGRPWALGEPPALTRVAIADTGVALELPEALARVTAVEDLDGIPFHSYGRLPQTPVVFQIAVFPLDGEVPPDQLGELLDQERKTLDEHRPANTVKKGPAERVDLGGRPAVSVRNELKNGVQMVSYIVVLGGREVVLQAYSTMNRPVSWAGIEDKVAATIALQ
;
A
#
# COMPACT_ATOMS: atom_id res chain seq x y z
N MET A 1 6.90 50.11 -61.08
CA MET A 1 5.84 49.09 -61.12
C MET A 1 6.45 47.85 -61.73
N VAL A 2 6.84 46.90 -60.89
CA VAL A 2 7.29 45.57 -61.30
C VAL A 2 6.15 44.65 -60.90
N GLU A 3 5.44 44.09 -61.88
CA GLU A 3 4.40 43.09 -61.67
C GLU A 3 5.00 41.89 -60.93
N GLN A 4 4.46 41.59 -59.76
CA GLN A 4 4.70 40.32 -59.09
C GLN A 4 3.89 39.24 -59.81
N PRO A 5 4.46 38.05 -60.04
CA PRO A 5 3.75 36.99 -60.74
C PRO A 5 2.60 36.48 -59.87
N SER A 6 1.40 36.54 -60.42
CA SER A 6 0.24 35.77 -59.98
C SER A 6 0.60 34.28 -60.04
N MET A 7 0.77 33.65 -58.87
CA MET A 7 0.81 32.20 -58.77
C MET A 7 -0.65 31.70 -58.73
N ASP A 8 -1.20 31.43 -59.91
CA ASP A 8 -2.40 30.61 -60.05
C ASP A 8 -2.14 29.25 -59.39
N ARG A 9 -2.84 28.96 -58.29
CA ARG A 9 -2.89 27.60 -57.70
C ARG A 9 -3.81 26.73 -58.54
N ALA A 10 -3.31 25.55 -58.94
CA ALA A 10 -4.08 24.56 -59.69
C ALA A 10 -5.24 23.98 -58.85
N PRO A 11 -6.36 23.57 -59.47
CA PRO A 11 -7.51 22.95 -58.80
C PRO A 11 -7.15 21.52 -58.35
N GLY A 12 -6.58 21.42 -57.16
CA GLY A 12 -6.21 20.17 -56.47
C GLY A 12 -6.09 20.32 -54.95
N ASP A 13 -6.54 21.43 -54.37
CA ASP A 13 -6.21 21.86 -53.00
C ASP A 13 -7.45 21.95 -52.07
N GLU A 14 -8.64 21.48 -52.48
CA GLU A 14 -9.87 21.61 -51.65
C GLU A 14 -9.85 20.75 -50.39
N THR A 15 -9.27 19.55 -50.45
CA THR A 15 -9.13 18.67 -49.28
C THR A 15 -8.13 19.25 -48.27
N LEU A 16 -7.00 19.77 -48.76
CA LEU A 16 -5.98 20.41 -47.95
C LEU A 16 -6.49 21.74 -47.37
N ASP A 17 -7.18 22.56 -48.15
CA ASP A 17 -7.89 23.76 -47.66
C ASP A 17 -8.86 23.40 -46.53
N ARG A 18 -9.68 22.35 -46.72
CA ARG A 18 -10.63 21.90 -45.71
C ARG A 18 -9.93 21.42 -44.44
N ARG A 19 -8.83 20.69 -44.57
CA ARG A 19 -8.01 20.28 -43.42
C ARG A 19 -7.44 21.49 -42.69
N ASP A 20 -6.87 22.44 -43.42
CA ASP A 20 -6.20 23.61 -42.83
C ASP A 20 -7.18 24.58 -42.19
N ARG A 21 -8.42 24.66 -42.71
CA ARG A 21 -9.55 25.36 -42.08
C ARG A 21 -10.07 24.65 -40.85
N LEU A 22 -10.17 23.31 -40.88
CA LEU A 22 -10.53 22.53 -39.71
C LEU A 22 -9.47 22.69 -38.60
N LEU A 23 -8.20 22.63 -38.98
CA LEU A 23 -7.06 22.88 -38.11
C LEU A 23 -7.15 24.29 -37.48
N ALA A 24 -7.41 25.32 -38.30
CA ALA A 24 -7.61 26.69 -37.81
C ALA A 24 -8.75 26.77 -36.79
N ALA A 25 -9.90 26.16 -37.09
CA ALA A 25 -11.07 26.16 -36.23
C ALA A 25 -10.82 25.45 -34.89
N LEU A 26 -10.02 24.38 -34.89
CA LEU A 26 -9.60 23.65 -33.69
C LEU A 26 -8.57 24.43 -32.85
N LEU A 27 -7.63 25.12 -33.49
CA LEU A 27 -6.61 25.92 -32.80
C LEU A 27 -7.20 27.20 -32.17
N HIS A 28 -8.20 27.79 -32.83
CA HIS A 28 -8.90 29.01 -32.37
C HIS A 28 -10.28 28.70 -31.75
N GLY A 29 -10.49 27.44 -31.36
CA GLY A 29 -11.71 26.96 -30.72
C GLY A 29 -11.80 27.33 -29.23
N PRO A 30 -13.00 27.27 -28.63
CA PRO A 30 -13.17 27.40 -27.18
C PRO A 30 -12.44 26.29 -26.41
N ASP A 31 -12.29 25.12 -27.01
CA ASP A 31 -11.37 24.07 -26.56
C ASP A 31 -9.97 24.37 -27.11
N ALA A 32 -9.07 24.88 -26.27
CA ALA A 32 -7.72 25.24 -26.69
C ALA A 32 -6.90 23.99 -27.05
N PHE A 33 -6.81 23.64 -28.34
CA PHE A 33 -5.87 22.62 -28.83
C PHE A 33 -4.48 23.20 -29.06
N VAL A 34 -3.47 22.35 -28.98
CA VAL A 34 -2.10 22.63 -29.43
C VAL A 34 -1.70 21.67 -30.53
N LEU A 35 -0.96 22.17 -31.51
CA LEU A 35 -0.44 21.38 -32.62
C LEU A 35 0.89 20.74 -32.22
N LEU A 36 0.96 19.41 -32.27
CA LEU A 36 2.14 18.65 -31.86
C LEU A 36 2.97 18.18 -33.04
N ARG A 37 2.30 17.86 -34.15
CA ARG A 37 2.88 17.41 -35.41
C ARG A 37 1.96 17.83 -36.55
N CYS A 38 2.52 18.21 -37.68
CA CYS A 38 1.78 18.53 -38.89
C CYS A 38 2.69 18.24 -40.08
N ASP A 39 2.37 17.18 -40.81
CA ASP A 39 3.00 16.78 -42.06
C ASP A 39 2.00 16.97 -43.22
N ALA A 40 2.40 16.58 -44.45
CA ALA A 40 1.54 16.67 -45.63
C ALA A 40 0.22 15.91 -45.46
N ASP A 41 0.24 14.77 -44.77
CA ASP A 41 -0.92 13.88 -44.68
C ASP A 41 -1.52 13.80 -43.29
N VAL A 42 -0.77 14.14 -42.23
CA VAL A 42 -1.19 13.92 -40.84
C VAL A 42 -0.94 15.14 -39.96
N ALA A 43 -1.95 15.57 -39.20
CA ALA A 43 -1.81 16.56 -38.14
C ALA A 43 -2.26 15.98 -36.79
N GLU A 44 -1.42 16.11 -35.77
CA GLU A 44 -1.70 15.64 -34.41
C GLU A 44 -1.84 16.82 -33.46
N LEU A 45 -2.95 16.86 -32.73
CA LEU A 45 -3.28 17.88 -31.75
C LEU A 45 -3.50 17.25 -30.36
N ALA A 46 -3.21 18.03 -29.32
CA ALA A 46 -3.59 17.71 -27.95
C ALA A 46 -4.44 18.82 -27.34
N SER A 47 -5.45 18.46 -26.55
CA SER A 47 -6.23 19.44 -25.80
C SER A 47 -5.43 19.97 -24.61
N ARG A 48 -5.47 21.29 -24.38
CA ARG A 48 -4.94 21.92 -23.16
C ARG A 48 -5.83 21.70 -21.94
N ALA A 49 -7.14 21.47 -22.16
CA ALA A 49 -8.15 21.41 -21.10
C ALA A 49 -8.34 20.01 -20.52
N ALA A 50 -8.12 18.96 -21.32
CA ALA A 50 -8.34 17.59 -20.93
C ALA A 50 -7.32 16.64 -21.60
N PRO A 51 -7.03 15.47 -21.01
CA PRO A 51 -6.16 14.47 -21.64
C PRO A 51 -6.85 13.86 -22.87
N LEU A 52 -6.75 14.54 -24.02
CA LEU A 52 -7.37 14.15 -25.28
C LEU A 52 -6.36 14.37 -26.43
N ARG A 53 -6.24 13.38 -27.30
CA ARG A 53 -5.48 13.46 -28.56
C ARG A 53 -6.45 13.48 -29.75
N LEU A 54 -6.15 14.31 -30.73
CA LEU A 54 -6.89 14.39 -31.99
C LEU A 54 -5.90 14.24 -33.14
N VAL A 55 -6.16 13.30 -34.04
CA VAL A 55 -5.31 13.01 -35.19
C VAL A 55 -6.14 13.22 -36.45
N LEU A 56 -5.75 14.18 -37.26
CA LEU A 56 -6.31 14.45 -38.58
C LEU A 56 -5.47 13.70 -39.61
N VAL A 57 -6.13 12.93 -40.47
CA VAL A 57 -5.51 12.20 -41.59
C VAL A 57 -6.16 12.69 -42.88
N THR A 58 -5.34 13.13 -43.82
CA THR A 58 -5.77 13.71 -45.09
C THR A 58 -5.90 12.57 -46.09
N ALA A 59 -7.00 12.53 -46.85
CA ALA A 59 -7.24 11.50 -47.86
C ALA A 59 -7.64 12.14 -49.20
N ASP A 60 -6.99 11.69 -50.27
CA ASP A 60 -7.33 12.12 -51.62
C ASP A 60 -8.78 11.80 -51.95
N VAL A 61 -9.40 12.63 -52.80
CA VAL A 61 -10.83 12.51 -53.15
C VAL A 61 -11.17 11.12 -53.71
N ASP A 62 -10.27 10.58 -54.52
CA ASP A 62 -10.43 9.29 -55.19
C ASP A 62 -9.81 8.10 -54.43
N ALA A 63 -9.29 8.34 -53.21
CA ALA A 63 -8.68 7.29 -52.40
C ALA A 63 -9.69 6.20 -52.04
N SER A 64 -9.28 4.95 -52.25
CA SER A 64 -10.05 3.77 -51.89
C SER A 64 -10.10 3.57 -50.37
N ALA A 65 -11.07 2.78 -49.90
CA ALA A 65 -11.18 2.46 -48.48
C ALA A 65 -9.95 1.72 -47.92
N ASP A 66 -9.21 0.98 -48.75
CA ASP A 66 -8.01 0.27 -48.32
C ASP A 66 -6.77 1.18 -48.26
N GLU A 67 -6.66 2.17 -49.15
CA GLU A 67 -5.63 3.21 -49.08
C GLU A 67 -5.82 4.07 -47.83
N ILE A 68 -7.02 4.61 -47.61
CA ILE A 68 -7.32 5.40 -46.40
C ILE A 68 -7.08 4.58 -45.12
N ARG A 69 -7.40 3.29 -45.14
CA ARG A 69 -7.13 2.40 -43.99
C ARG A 69 -5.64 2.22 -43.77
N ALA A 70 -4.84 2.07 -44.82
CA ALA A 70 -3.40 1.89 -44.72
C ALA A 70 -2.72 3.07 -44.02
N ASP A 71 -3.27 4.29 -44.15
CA ASP A 71 -2.75 5.49 -43.49
C ASP A 71 -3.22 5.63 -42.03
N VAL A 72 -4.48 5.28 -41.75
CA VAL A 72 -5.07 5.42 -40.41
C VAL A 72 -4.67 4.28 -39.47
N GLU A 73 -4.61 3.04 -39.95
CA GLU A 73 -4.42 1.85 -39.12
C GLU A 73 -3.09 1.85 -38.32
N PRO A 74 -1.94 2.27 -38.88
CA PRO A 74 -0.70 2.40 -38.11
C PRO A 74 -0.81 3.41 -36.96
N LEU A 75 -1.51 4.54 -37.17
CA LEU A 75 -1.72 5.58 -36.15
C LEU A 75 -2.61 5.08 -35.02
N VAL A 76 -3.65 4.31 -35.35
CA VAL A 76 -4.53 3.66 -34.37
C VAL A 76 -3.74 2.64 -33.54
N LYS A 77 -2.88 1.83 -34.17
CA LYS A 77 -2.02 0.86 -33.48
C LYS A 77 -0.95 1.54 -32.60
N ALA A 78 -0.48 2.71 -33.00
CA ALA A 78 0.49 3.48 -32.24
C ALA A 78 -0.09 4.11 -30.95
N ALA A 79 -1.42 4.20 -30.83
CA ALA A 79 -2.07 4.68 -29.62
C ALA A 79 -1.84 3.71 -28.44
N ARG A 80 -0.98 4.12 -27.50
CA ARG A 80 -0.53 3.29 -26.37
C ARG A 80 -1.70 2.85 -25.47
N PRO A 81 -1.79 1.57 -25.08
CA PRO A 81 -2.70 1.13 -24.01
C PRO A 81 -2.52 1.98 -22.74
N GLY A 82 -3.61 2.51 -22.20
CA GLY A 82 -3.59 3.43 -21.04
C GLY A 82 -3.18 4.89 -21.35
N GLY A 83 -3.00 5.25 -22.62
CA GLY A 83 -2.82 6.63 -23.10
C GLY A 83 -4.07 7.51 -22.93
N PRO A 84 -3.99 8.82 -23.23
CA PRO A 84 -5.16 9.69 -23.24
C PRO A 84 -6.17 9.24 -24.32
N PRO A 85 -7.49 9.39 -24.10
CA PRO A 85 -8.50 9.27 -25.15
C PRO A 85 -8.05 9.87 -26.48
N ALA A 86 -8.30 9.15 -27.57
CA ALA A 86 -7.80 9.52 -28.90
C ALA A 86 -8.96 9.58 -29.91
N HIS A 87 -8.96 10.61 -30.74
CA HIS A 87 -9.92 10.77 -31.83
C HIS A 87 -9.18 10.80 -33.16
N PHE A 88 -9.62 9.99 -34.10
CA PHE A 88 -9.08 9.93 -35.46
C PHE A 88 -10.11 10.53 -36.41
N VAL A 89 -9.69 11.50 -37.20
CA VAL A 89 -10.53 12.22 -38.17
C VAL A 89 -9.91 12.07 -39.55
N VAL A 90 -10.60 11.40 -40.46
CA VAL A 90 -10.20 11.43 -41.88
C VAL A 90 -10.82 12.66 -42.52
N VAL A 91 -10.04 13.44 -43.26
CA VAL A 91 -10.47 14.66 -43.97
C VAL A 91 -10.26 14.44 -45.46
N GLY A 92 -11.34 14.55 -46.25
CA GLY A 92 -11.34 14.23 -47.67
C GLY A 92 -11.84 12.81 -47.97
N GLY A 93 -11.56 12.33 -49.18
CA GLY A 93 -12.06 11.05 -49.68
C GLY A 93 -13.58 10.95 -49.85
N GLY A 94 -14.01 9.92 -50.57
CA GLY A 94 -15.42 9.61 -50.73
C GLY A 94 -16.10 9.18 -49.43
N ALA A 95 -17.34 9.64 -49.22
CA ALA A 95 -18.14 9.38 -48.02
C ALA A 95 -18.25 7.89 -47.66
N ALA A 96 -18.43 7.01 -48.65
CA ALA A 96 -18.50 5.56 -48.43
C ALA A 96 -17.12 4.96 -48.09
N ALA A 97 -16.07 5.38 -48.81
CA ALA A 97 -14.72 4.86 -48.66
C ALA A 97 -14.12 5.22 -47.29
N GLY A 98 -14.19 6.49 -46.88
CA GLY A 98 -13.65 6.95 -45.59
C GLY A 98 -14.36 6.32 -44.39
N ARG A 99 -15.69 6.19 -44.43
CA ARG A 99 -16.45 5.48 -43.38
C ARG A 99 -16.07 4.00 -43.29
N ALA A 100 -15.95 3.32 -44.43
CA ALA A 100 -15.56 1.91 -44.48
C ALA A 100 -14.12 1.70 -43.94
N ALA A 101 -13.19 2.59 -44.31
CA ALA A 101 -11.82 2.57 -43.84
C ALA A 101 -11.74 2.70 -42.31
N LEU A 102 -12.39 3.72 -41.74
CA LEU A 102 -12.43 3.96 -40.29
C LEU A 102 -13.12 2.84 -39.51
N ALA A 103 -14.22 2.28 -40.05
CA ALA A 103 -14.92 1.17 -39.42
C ALA A 103 -14.02 -0.09 -39.32
N LYS A 104 -13.23 -0.36 -40.36
CA LYS A 104 -12.25 -1.46 -40.39
C LYS A 104 -11.02 -1.19 -39.53
N ALA A 105 -10.50 0.04 -39.51
CA ALA A 105 -9.34 0.42 -38.72
C ALA A 105 -9.63 0.44 -37.21
N ALA A 106 -10.89 0.65 -36.81
CA ALA A 106 -11.27 0.75 -35.41
C ALA A 106 -11.27 -0.62 -34.71
N PRO A 107 -10.40 -0.84 -33.70
CA PRO A 107 -10.25 -2.14 -33.07
C PRO A 107 -11.53 -2.60 -32.36
N LEU A 108 -11.70 -3.93 -32.27
CA LEU A 108 -12.81 -4.56 -31.54
C LEU A 108 -12.68 -4.34 -30.03
N VAL A 109 -11.46 -4.53 -29.50
CA VAL A 109 -11.11 -4.21 -28.11
C VAL A 109 -10.35 -2.89 -28.13
N GLN A 110 -10.92 -1.85 -27.53
CA GLN A 110 -10.31 -0.54 -27.47
C GLN A 110 -9.41 -0.43 -26.22
N PRO A 111 -8.07 -0.45 -26.34
CA PRO A 111 -7.16 -0.35 -25.20
C PRO A 111 -7.15 1.06 -24.57
N VAL A 112 -7.73 2.03 -25.27
CA VAL A 112 -7.98 3.42 -24.87
C VAL A 112 -9.33 3.83 -25.47
N ARG A 113 -10.08 4.73 -24.82
CA ARG A 113 -11.33 5.25 -25.38
C ARG A 113 -11.05 5.99 -26.71
N MET A 114 -11.51 5.43 -27.83
CA MET A 114 -11.21 5.93 -29.17
C MET A 114 -12.46 6.37 -29.93
N GLY A 115 -12.42 7.55 -30.56
CA GLY A 115 -13.43 8.07 -31.48
C GLY A 115 -12.95 8.10 -32.92
N PHE A 116 -13.84 7.82 -33.87
CA PHE A 116 -13.54 7.76 -35.31
C PHE A 116 -14.55 8.61 -36.06
N HIS A 117 -14.06 9.60 -36.80
CA HIS A 117 -14.86 10.63 -37.48
C HIS A 117 -14.37 10.80 -38.91
N HIS A 118 -15.27 11.13 -39.83
CA HIS A 118 -14.96 11.36 -41.24
C HIS A 118 -15.56 12.68 -41.68
N LEU A 119 -14.73 13.59 -42.18
CA LEU A 119 -15.13 14.82 -42.86
C LEU A 119 -14.92 14.59 -44.36
N ASP A 120 -15.98 14.29 -45.09
CA ASP A 120 -15.87 13.87 -46.49
C ASP A 120 -15.53 15.02 -47.45
N ALA A 121 -15.28 14.68 -48.72
CA ALA A 121 -14.97 15.66 -49.77
C ALA A 121 -16.11 16.68 -50.03
N ALA A 122 -17.35 16.36 -49.67
CA ALA A 122 -18.49 17.28 -49.74
C ALA A 122 -18.59 18.21 -48.51
N GLY A 123 -17.73 17.99 -47.51
CA GLY A 123 -17.70 18.75 -46.28
C GLY A 123 -18.71 18.26 -45.24
N ALA A 124 -19.28 17.05 -45.35
CA ALA A 124 -20.15 16.50 -44.31
C ALA A 124 -19.32 15.79 -43.24
N LEU A 125 -19.49 16.17 -41.97
CA LEU A 125 -18.90 15.47 -40.83
C LEU A 125 -19.80 14.31 -40.38
N ALA A 126 -19.25 13.10 -40.35
CA ALA A 126 -19.92 11.90 -39.86
C ALA A 126 -19.10 11.21 -38.78
N ARG A 127 -19.77 10.85 -37.68
CA ARG A 127 -19.20 9.97 -36.65
C ARG A 127 -19.36 8.52 -37.06
N VAL A 128 -18.25 7.79 -37.16
CA VAL A 128 -18.23 6.39 -37.62
C VAL A 128 -18.33 5.42 -36.44
N LYS A 129 -17.51 5.62 -35.39
CA LYS A 129 -17.45 4.73 -34.22
C LYS A 129 -16.87 5.45 -33.01
N GLY A 130 -17.12 4.94 -31.80
CA GLY A 130 -16.60 5.54 -30.57
C GLY A 130 -17.37 6.80 -30.15
N PRO A 131 -16.95 7.58 -29.13
CA PRO A 131 -17.69 8.73 -28.60
C PRO A 131 -17.68 9.95 -29.53
N ALA A 132 -18.69 10.82 -29.39
CA ALA A 132 -18.72 12.14 -30.02
C ALA A 132 -17.64 13.05 -29.43
N LEU A 133 -17.19 14.03 -30.21
CA LEU A 133 -16.26 15.05 -29.77
C LEU A 133 -16.88 16.44 -30.01
N PRO A 134 -17.50 17.06 -28.99
CA PRO A 134 -18.16 18.36 -29.15
C PRO A 134 -17.25 19.44 -29.75
N ALA A 135 -15.96 19.40 -29.42
CA ALA A 135 -14.95 20.30 -29.98
C ALA A 135 -14.83 20.19 -31.50
N LEU A 136 -14.95 18.98 -32.04
CA LEU A 136 -14.90 18.71 -33.47
C LEU A 136 -16.20 19.15 -34.15
N ASP A 137 -17.34 18.92 -33.51
CA ASP A 137 -18.66 19.35 -34.02
C ASP A 137 -18.76 20.89 -34.08
N GLU A 138 -18.18 21.59 -33.10
CA GLU A 138 -18.06 23.05 -33.09
C GLU A 138 -17.09 23.54 -34.16
N ALA A 139 -15.88 22.96 -34.24
CA ALA A 139 -14.90 23.32 -35.26
C ALA A 139 -15.45 23.13 -36.69
N HIS A 140 -16.22 22.07 -36.90
CA HIS A 140 -16.90 21.80 -38.17
C HIS A 140 -17.93 22.87 -38.53
N ARG A 141 -18.77 23.32 -37.58
CA ARG A 141 -19.74 24.41 -37.82
C ARG A 141 -19.08 25.72 -38.23
N ARG A 142 -17.88 25.98 -37.72
CA ARG A 142 -17.11 27.20 -38.00
C ARG A 142 -16.26 27.13 -39.27
N LEU A 143 -16.23 26.00 -39.99
CA LEU A 143 -15.40 25.85 -41.20
C LEU A 143 -15.64 26.97 -42.21
N ALA A 144 -16.91 27.35 -42.44
CA ALA A 144 -17.28 28.41 -43.37
C ALA A 144 -16.75 29.80 -42.98
N GLU A 145 -16.53 30.04 -41.68
CA GLU A 145 -16.17 31.33 -41.09
C GLU A 145 -14.65 31.53 -40.96
N VAL A 146 -13.87 30.44 -41.09
CA VAL A 146 -12.43 30.44 -40.84
C VAL A 146 -11.69 30.14 -42.15
N GLY A 147 -10.71 30.98 -42.49
CA GLY A 147 -9.81 30.77 -43.63
C GLY A 147 -8.71 29.73 -43.35
N PRO A 148 -8.04 29.20 -44.38
CA PRO A 148 -6.98 28.22 -44.20
C PRO A 148 -5.82 28.80 -43.39
N THR A 149 -5.21 27.96 -42.55
CA THR A 149 -4.06 28.36 -41.75
C THR A 149 -2.84 28.53 -42.65
N GLY A 150 -2.27 29.73 -42.74
CA GLY A 150 -1.04 29.96 -43.50
C GLY A 150 0.17 29.21 -42.89
N PRO A 151 1.22 28.94 -43.68
CA PRO A 151 2.39 28.17 -43.24
C PRO A 151 3.08 28.76 -42.00
N ASP A 152 3.14 30.09 -41.90
CA ASP A 152 3.71 30.77 -40.71
C ASP A 152 2.88 30.56 -39.45
N ALA A 153 1.55 30.48 -39.57
CA ALA A 153 0.67 30.23 -38.45
C ALA A 153 0.75 28.76 -38.00
N ILE A 154 0.87 27.81 -38.94
CA ILE A 154 1.15 26.40 -38.64
C ILE A 154 2.50 26.26 -37.93
N ALA A 155 3.56 26.92 -38.43
CA ALA A 155 4.88 26.89 -37.82
C ALA A 155 4.88 27.43 -36.39
N ARG A 156 4.19 28.55 -36.12
CA ARG A 156 4.02 29.09 -34.76
C ARG A 156 3.25 28.14 -33.84
N ALA A 157 2.14 27.56 -34.33
CA ALA A 157 1.34 26.61 -33.57
C ALA A 157 2.12 25.32 -33.23
N LEU A 158 2.94 24.83 -34.17
CA LEU A 158 3.86 23.71 -33.96
C LEU A 158 4.93 24.03 -32.92
N GLU A 159 5.57 25.20 -33.03
CA GLU A 159 6.61 25.60 -32.08
C GLU A 159 6.05 25.72 -30.66
N GLU A 160 4.86 26.31 -30.52
CA GLU A 160 4.16 26.42 -29.24
C GLU A 160 3.78 25.04 -28.68
N GLY A 161 3.15 24.18 -29.49
CA GLY A 161 2.72 22.86 -29.03
C GLY A 161 3.89 21.91 -28.74
N GLN A 162 4.96 21.95 -29.53
CA GLN A 162 6.19 21.22 -29.22
C GLN A 162 6.89 21.74 -27.97
N THR A 163 6.81 23.04 -27.70
CA THR A 163 7.33 23.64 -26.46
C THR A 163 6.52 23.17 -25.26
N LEU A 164 5.19 23.19 -25.35
CA LEU A 164 4.30 22.69 -24.30
C LEU A 164 4.52 21.19 -24.04
N ALA A 165 4.59 20.37 -25.10
CA ALA A 165 4.85 18.93 -24.97
C ALA A 165 6.26 18.60 -24.44
N ARG A 166 7.25 19.46 -24.67
CA ARG A 166 8.58 19.35 -24.04
C ARG A 166 8.52 19.72 -22.56
N GLN A 167 7.76 20.76 -22.20
CA GLN A 167 7.54 21.15 -20.80
C GLN A 167 6.80 20.05 -20.03
N GLU A 168 5.72 19.49 -20.57
CA GLU A 168 4.97 18.38 -19.95
C GLU A 168 5.87 17.15 -19.72
N ARG A 169 6.66 16.75 -20.72
CA ARG A 169 7.61 15.63 -20.57
C ARG A 169 8.64 15.90 -19.49
N ALA A 170 9.22 17.10 -19.45
CA ALA A 170 10.17 17.48 -18.40
C ALA A 170 9.54 17.44 -17.00
N ILE A 171 8.25 17.78 -16.86
CA ILE A 171 7.50 17.68 -15.60
C ILE A 171 7.31 16.21 -15.21
N VAL A 172 6.89 15.35 -16.14
CA VAL A 172 6.72 13.91 -15.88
C VAL A 172 8.05 13.23 -15.52
N ASP A 173 9.12 13.50 -16.26
CA ASP A 173 10.45 12.97 -15.99
C ASP A 173 10.94 13.40 -14.61
N ARG A 174 10.65 14.65 -14.20
CA ARG A 174 10.96 15.12 -12.85
C ARG A 174 10.15 14.38 -11.79
N LEU A 175 8.84 14.24 -11.98
CA LEU A 175 7.94 13.55 -11.06
C LEU A 175 8.26 12.05 -10.93
N THR A 176 9.04 11.51 -11.86
CA THR A 176 9.50 10.13 -11.84
C THR A 176 10.99 10.00 -11.47
N GLY A 177 11.74 11.09 -11.28
CA GLY A 177 13.20 11.07 -11.19
C GLY A 177 13.83 10.80 -9.82
N SER A 178 13.29 11.34 -8.72
CA SER A 178 13.83 11.14 -7.37
C SER A 178 13.02 10.11 -6.58
N ARG A 179 13.65 9.01 -6.17
CA ARG A 179 13.01 7.91 -5.44
C ARG A 179 13.86 7.36 -4.29
N ARG A 180 14.88 8.09 -3.86
CA ARG A 180 15.91 7.57 -2.94
C ARG A 180 15.30 7.20 -1.60
N VAL A 181 14.44 8.07 -1.04
CA VAL A 181 13.79 7.81 0.24
C VAL A 181 12.79 6.66 0.08
N THR A 182 11.96 6.70 -0.98
CA THR A 182 11.01 5.64 -1.29
C THR A 182 11.69 4.27 -1.40
N THR A 183 12.76 4.16 -2.20
CA THR A 183 13.54 2.93 -2.36
C THR A 183 14.15 2.47 -1.03
N THR A 184 14.67 3.39 -0.23
CA THR A 184 15.25 3.05 1.09
C THR A 184 14.18 2.47 2.02
N LEU A 185 12.97 3.05 2.05
CA LEU A 185 11.86 2.55 2.85
C LEU A 185 11.42 1.16 2.38
N VAL A 186 11.33 0.93 1.07
CA VAL A 186 11.01 -0.39 0.50
C VAL A 186 12.04 -1.44 0.92
N ILE A 187 13.33 -1.13 0.80
CA ILE A 187 14.42 -2.02 1.20
C ILE A 187 14.36 -2.30 2.70
N ALA A 188 14.14 -1.28 3.53
CA ALA A 188 14.05 -1.44 4.98
C ALA A 188 12.90 -2.36 5.40
N CYS A 189 11.70 -2.17 4.82
CA CYS A 189 10.55 -3.03 5.08
C CYS A 189 10.80 -4.49 4.65
N ALA A 190 11.40 -4.70 3.46
CA ALA A 190 11.73 -6.02 2.97
C ALA A 190 12.80 -6.72 3.85
N ALA A 191 13.84 -5.98 4.25
CA ALA A 191 14.88 -6.49 5.13
C ALA A 191 14.33 -6.89 6.51
N LEU A 192 13.44 -6.08 7.09
CA LEU A 192 12.84 -6.39 8.39
C LEU A 192 11.85 -7.56 8.30
N LEU A 193 11.12 -7.72 7.19
CA LEU A 193 10.34 -8.94 6.97
C LEU A 193 11.26 -10.18 6.94
N ALA A 194 12.38 -10.11 6.21
CA ALA A 194 13.34 -11.22 6.15
C ALA A 194 13.91 -11.55 7.55
N VAL A 195 14.29 -10.53 8.34
CA VAL A 195 14.74 -10.71 9.74
C VAL A 195 13.65 -11.38 10.59
N SER A 196 12.39 -10.99 10.42
CA SER A 196 11.28 -11.59 11.19
C SER A 196 11.08 -13.06 10.88
N TYR A 197 11.23 -13.49 9.62
CA TYR A 197 11.17 -14.91 9.26
C TYR A 197 12.40 -15.69 9.69
N LEU A 198 13.59 -15.08 9.57
CA LEU A 198 14.85 -15.70 9.98
C LEU A 198 14.83 -16.11 11.46
N PHE A 199 14.34 -15.22 12.33
CA PHE A 199 14.31 -15.47 13.77
C PHE A 199 12.96 -15.94 14.32
N GLY A 200 11.91 -15.83 13.52
CA GLY A 200 10.54 -16.25 13.87
C GLY A 200 10.16 -17.60 13.28
N SER A 201 11.11 -18.46 12.92
CA SER A 201 10.81 -19.81 12.41
C SER A 201 9.87 -20.51 13.38
N GLY A 202 8.61 -20.64 12.96
CA GLY A 202 7.59 -21.27 13.77
C GLY A 202 6.79 -20.40 14.74
N THR A 203 7.27 -19.20 15.05
CA THR A 203 6.60 -18.20 15.92
C THR A 203 6.76 -16.79 15.32
N HIS A 204 6.33 -16.62 14.08
CA HIS A 204 6.53 -15.37 13.34
C HIS A 204 5.89 -14.17 14.06
N GLU A 205 4.71 -14.34 14.64
CA GLU A 205 4.05 -13.30 15.44
C GLU A 205 4.85 -12.90 16.68
N ALA A 206 5.50 -13.84 17.36
CA ALA A 206 6.37 -13.53 18.52
C ALA A 206 7.61 -12.75 18.08
N ALA A 207 8.17 -13.08 16.91
CA ALA A 207 9.27 -12.31 16.33
C ALA A 207 8.83 -10.88 15.99
N LEU A 208 7.66 -10.69 15.37
CA LEU A 208 7.10 -9.36 15.11
C LEU A 208 6.87 -8.57 16.40
N TRP A 209 6.35 -9.22 17.44
CA TRP A 209 6.18 -8.60 18.75
C TRP A 209 7.51 -8.10 19.33
N ARG A 210 8.54 -8.95 19.33
CA ARG A 210 9.90 -8.61 19.76
C ARG A 210 10.50 -7.51 18.91
N MET A 211 10.25 -7.51 17.60
CA MET A 211 10.75 -6.50 16.67
C MET A 211 10.03 -5.15 16.73
N GLY A 212 9.06 -4.99 17.65
CA GLY A 212 8.46 -3.70 17.95
C GLY A 212 7.07 -3.49 17.34
N ALA A 213 6.28 -4.55 17.19
CA ALA A 213 4.85 -4.42 16.86
C ALA A 213 4.15 -3.38 17.77
N ASN A 214 3.23 -2.61 17.18
CA ASN A 214 2.52 -1.55 17.89
C ASN A 214 1.52 -2.15 18.87
N SER A 215 1.46 -1.66 20.09
CA SER A 215 0.49 -2.10 21.09
C SER A 215 0.22 -1.00 22.10
N GLY A 216 -1.06 -0.70 22.32
CA GLY A 216 -1.45 0.31 23.29
C GLY A 216 -0.95 0.03 24.71
N GLU A 217 -0.94 -1.24 25.12
CA GLU A 217 -0.42 -1.65 26.43
C GLU A 217 1.08 -1.39 26.56
N ALA A 218 1.88 -1.80 25.57
CA ALA A 218 3.33 -1.59 25.59
C ALA A 218 3.69 -0.10 25.50
N VAL A 219 2.96 0.66 24.69
CA VAL A 219 3.13 2.12 24.57
C VAL A 219 2.84 2.81 25.91
N ARG A 220 1.78 2.43 26.62
CA ARG A 220 1.47 2.95 27.97
C ARG A 220 2.53 2.60 29.02
N ARG A 221 3.27 1.50 28.82
CA ARG A 221 4.43 1.12 29.66
C ARG A 221 5.72 1.86 29.30
N GLY A 222 5.70 2.75 28.31
CA GLY A 222 6.85 3.57 27.91
C GLY A 222 7.62 3.04 26.69
N GLU A 223 7.18 1.96 26.04
CA GLU A 223 7.83 1.41 24.84
C GLU A 223 7.49 2.23 23.57
N LEU A 224 7.73 3.54 23.61
CA LEU A 224 7.34 4.50 22.56
C LEU A 224 8.00 4.23 21.20
N TYR A 225 9.14 3.53 21.18
CA TYR A 225 9.82 3.13 19.95
C TYR A 225 8.92 2.27 19.04
N ARG A 226 7.95 1.54 19.60
CA ARG A 226 7.00 0.72 18.83
C ARG A 226 6.15 1.53 17.85
N LEU A 227 5.90 2.81 18.15
CA LEU A 227 5.08 3.67 17.30
C LEU A 227 5.70 3.88 15.90
N LEU A 228 7.03 3.95 15.82
CA LEU A 228 7.74 4.10 14.53
C LEU A 228 8.29 2.76 14.02
N ALA A 229 8.75 1.87 14.90
CA ALA A 229 9.31 0.58 14.51
C ALA A 229 8.28 -0.30 13.78
N SER A 230 7.03 -0.33 14.28
CA SER A 230 5.93 -1.11 13.70
C SER A 230 5.59 -0.75 12.25
N ALA A 231 5.89 0.48 11.82
CA ALA A 231 5.64 0.94 10.45
C ALA A 231 6.50 0.23 9.39
N PHE A 232 7.54 -0.49 9.81
CA PHE A 232 8.41 -1.26 8.91
C PHE A 232 8.14 -2.77 8.94
N LEU A 233 7.40 -3.24 9.94
CA LEU A 233 7.09 -4.65 10.13
C LEU A 233 5.89 -5.06 9.28
N HIS A 234 5.83 -6.31 8.83
CA HIS A 234 4.74 -6.83 8.03
C HIS A 234 4.38 -8.24 8.47
N ALA A 235 3.08 -8.55 8.47
CA ALA A 235 2.57 -9.84 8.95
C ALA A 235 2.93 -11.01 8.03
N ASP A 236 3.09 -10.75 6.72
CA ASP A 236 3.37 -11.77 5.71
C ASP A 236 3.88 -11.13 4.40
N PRO A 237 4.37 -11.92 3.43
CA PRO A 237 4.89 -11.41 2.16
C PRO A 237 3.84 -10.73 1.28
N ILE A 238 2.57 -11.15 1.35
CA ILE A 238 1.49 -10.55 0.55
C ILE A 238 1.18 -9.15 1.12
N HIS A 239 1.08 -9.03 2.44
CA HIS A 239 0.91 -7.74 3.12
C HIS A 239 2.07 -6.78 2.77
N LEU A 240 3.32 -7.25 2.79
CA LEU A 240 4.45 -6.44 2.32
C LEU A 240 4.29 -6.05 0.85
N PHE A 241 4.01 -7.01 -0.04
CA PHE A 241 3.87 -6.75 -1.47
C PHE A 241 2.83 -5.67 -1.78
N VAL A 242 1.64 -5.76 -1.17
CA VAL A 242 0.57 -4.78 -1.37
C VAL A 242 0.97 -3.40 -0.86
N ASN A 243 1.58 -3.31 0.32
CA ASN A 243 2.07 -2.04 0.86
C ASN A 243 3.18 -1.44 -0.03
N MET A 244 4.11 -2.27 -0.53
CA MET A 244 5.20 -1.79 -1.37
C MET A 244 4.71 -1.36 -2.74
N LEU A 245 3.70 -2.05 -3.31
CA LEU A 245 3.02 -1.63 -4.53
C LEU A 245 2.34 -0.26 -4.34
N ALA A 246 1.64 -0.06 -3.22
CA ALA A 246 1.01 1.22 -2.90
C ALA A 246 2.06 2.33 -2.65
N LEU A 247 3.08 2.05 -1.84
CA LEU A 247 4.20 2.98 -1.59
C LEU A 247 4.91 3.35 -2.89
N TRP A 248 5.12 2.41 -3.81
CA TRP A 248 5.74 2.67 -5.11
C TRP A 248 4.83 3.45 -6.06
N SER A 249 3.51 3.35 -5.89
CA SER A 249 2.54 4.09 -6.71
C SER A 249 2.47 5.56 -6.34
N PHE A 250 2.59 5.91 -5.05
CA PHE A 250 2.46 7.29 -4.56
C PHE A 250 3.80 7.94 -4.17
N GLY A 251 4.71 7.15 -3.61
CA GLY A 251 5.98 7.60 -3.05
C GLY A 251 6.85 8.37 -4.04
N PRO A 252 7.21 7.80 -5.21
CA PRO A 252 8.05 8.47 -6.20
C PRO A 252 7.51 9.84 -6.63
N MET A 253 6.21 9.91 -6.90
CA MET A 253 5.55 11.15 -7.32
C MET A 253 5.61 12.21 -6.20
N LEU A 254 5.27 11.84 -4.96
CA LEU A 254 5.28 12.78 -3.83
C LEU A 254 6.70 13.17 -3.42
N GLU A 255 7.66 12.25 -3.49
CA GLU A 255 9.08 12.51 -3.23
C GLU A 255 9.65 13.50 -4.25
N ALA A 256 9.36 13.30 -5.53
CA ALA A 256 9.76 14.24 -6.57
C ALA A 256 9.04 15.60 -6.44
N LEU A 257 7.77 15.60 -6.02
CA LEU A 257 6.99 16.82 -5.89
C LEU A 257 7.44 17.70 -4.71
N LEU A 258 7.63 17.08 -3.55
CA LEU A 258 7.94 17.75 -2.28
C LEU A 258 9.44 17.86 -2.00
N GLY A 259 10.25 17.04 -2.65
CA GLY A 259 11.64 16.77 -2.32
C GLY A 259 11.78 15.72 -1.20
N PRO A 260 12.96 15.08 -1.11
CA PRO A 260 13.19 13.94 -0.20
C PRO A 260 12.98 14.28 1.28
N ARG A 261 13.36 15.48 1.72
CA ARG A 261 13.25 15.92 3.12
C ARG A 261 11.80 16.04 3.57
N ARG A 262 10.97 16.75 2.79
CA ARG A 262 9.54 16.92 3.06
C ARG A 262 8.77 15.61 2.94
N PHE A 263 9.14 14.78 1.96
CA PHE A 263 8.55 13.45 1.79
C PHE A 263 8.85 12.54 2.99
N LEU A 264 10.09 12.54 3.49
CA LEU A 264 10.44 11.79 4.69
C LEU A 264 9.62 12.26 5.90
N LEU A 265 9.46 13.58 6.08
CA LEU A 265 8.64 14.13 7.16
C LEU A 265 7.17 13.75 7.02
N LEU A 266 6.63 13.79 5.80
CA LEU A 266 5.27 13.33 5.51
C LEU A 266 5.11 11.86 5.90
N TYR A 267 6.00 10.99 5.43
CA TYR A 267 5.95 9.56 5.73
C TYR A 267 6.06 9.30 7.24
N ALA A 268 7.06 9.88 7.90
CA ALA A 268 7.33 9.67 9.33
C ALA A 268 6.17 10.16 10.21
N ALA A 269 5.63 11.34 9.93
CA ALA A 269 4.53 11.90 10.69
C ALA A 269 3.22 11.14 10.44
N SER A 270 2.94 10.71 9.22
CA SER A 270 1.78 9.86 8.92
C SER A 270 1.90 8.47 9.57
N ALA A 271 3.09 7.88 9.57
CA ALA A 271 3.36 6.64 10.31
C ALA A 271 3.06 6.83 11.80
N LEU A 272 3.62 7.88 12.41
CA LEU A 272 3.42 8.19 13.81
C LEU A 272 1.95 8.46 14.15
N GLY A 273 1.26 9.25 13.33
CA GLY A 273 -0.15 9.58 13.52
C GLY A 273 -1.05 8.34 13.47
N GLY A 274 -0.78 7.44 12.53
CA GLY A 274 -1.48 6.15 12.46
C GLY A 274 -1.20 5.29 13.68
N SER A 275 0.07 5.09 14.02
CA SER A 275 0.46 4.26 15.17
C SER A 275 -0.06 4.80 16.50
N VAL A 276 -0.12 6.13 16.68
CA VAL A 276 -0.70 6.74 17.88
C VAL A 276 -2.21 6.51 17.94
N ALA A 277 -2.94 6.72 16.83
CA ALA A 277 -4.38 6.46 16.78
C ALA A 277 -4.69 4.99 17.11
N SER A 278 -3.93 4.07 16.53
CA SER A 278 -4.00 2.63 16.83
C SER A 278 -3.67 2.33 18.30
N ALA A 279 -2.53 2.81 18.82
CA ALA A 279 -2.13 2.52 20.19
C ALA A 279 -3.10 3.06 21.26
N MET A 280 -3.82 4.15 20.97
CA MET A 280 -4.76 4.74 21.91
C MET A 280 -6.14 4.06 21.88
N LEU A 281 -6.57 3.57 20.72
CA LEU A 281 -7.97 3.19 20.47
C LEU A 281 -8.16 1.73 20.06
N ALA A 282 -7.11 1.04 19.59
CA ALA A 282 -7.18 -0.36 19.20
C ALA A 282 -6.86 -1.28 20.39
N GLU A 283 -7.57 -2.41 20.47
CA GLU A 283 -7.34 -3.44 21.48
C GLU A 283 -6.24 -4.43 21.05
N ARG A 284 -6.04 -4.60 19.75
CA ARG A 284 -5.08 -5.54 19.16
C ARG A 284 -3.78 -4.84 18.80
N TRP A 285 -2.70 -5.61 18.77
CA TRP A 285 -1.43 -5.12 18.25
C TRP A 285 -1.46 -5.06 16.72
N SER A 286 -0.61 -4.22 16.14
CA SER A 286 -0.54 -4.05 14.69
C SER A 286 0.88 -3.82 14.16
N VAL A 287 1.03 -4.08 12.85
CA VAL A 287 2.26 -3.88 12.08
C VAL A 287 1.89 -3.39 10.68
N GLY A 288 2.78 -2.62 10.05
CA GLY A 288 2.64 -2.27 8.64
C GLY A 288 2.90 -0.80 8.34
N ALA A 289 3.43 -0.56 7.14
CA ALA A 289 3.62 0.79 6.59
C ALA A 289 2.31 1.50 6.20
N SER A 290 1.17 0.81 6.33
CA SER A 290 -0.11 1.21 5.74
C SER A 290 -0.63 2.54 6.29
N GLY A 291 -0.45 2.87 7.58
CA GLY A 291 -0.78 4.20 8.11
C GLY A 291 -0.02 5.34 7.41
N ALA A 292 1.27 5.14 7.16
CA ALA A 292 2.08 6.10 6.40
C ALA A 292 1.59 6.22 4.94
N ILE A 293 1.28 5.10 4.30
CA ILE A 293 0.78 5.03 2.92
C ILE A 293 -0.58 5.74 2.79
N TRP A 294 -1.49 5.55 3.74
CA TRP A 294 -2.75 6.29 3.82
C TRP A 294 -2.52 7.81 3.92
N GLY A 295 -1.50 8.21 4.68
CA GLY A 295 -1.01 9.58 4.70
C GLY A 295 -0.53 10.08 3.33
N LEU A 296 0.20 9.25 2.57
CA LEU A 296 0.63 9.59 1.21
C LEU A 296 -0.56 9.70 0.24
N MET A 297 -1.53 8.80 0.34
CA MET A 297 -2.73 8.80 -0.50
C MET A 297 -3.56 10.06 -0.30
N THR A 298 -3.84 10.39 0.95
CA THR A 298 -4.59 11.60 1.33
C THR A 298 -3.79 12.87 1.06
N ALA A 299 -2.47 12.86 1.19
CA ALA A 299 -1.60 13.92 0.69
C ALA A 299 -1.77 14.15 -0.82
N GLY A 300 -1.85 13.08 -1.62
CA GLY A 300 -2.16 13.16 -3.06
C GLY A 300 -3.50 13.84 -3.34
N ILE A 301 -4.54 13.53 -2.55
CA ILE A 301 -5.84 14.22 -2.60
C ILE A 301 -5.66 15.70 -2.25
N GLY A 302 -4.94 16.01 -1.17
CA GLY A 302 -4.65 17.38 -0.74
C GLY A 302 -3.93 18.21 -1.81
N VAL A 303 -3.02 17.60 -2.58
CA VAL A 303 -2.40 18.23 -3.76
C VAL A 303 -3.44 18.52 -4.84
N ALA A 304 -4.31 17.55 -5.14
CA ALA A 304 -5.31 17.67 -6.20
C ALA A 304 -6.44 18.68 -5.90
N LEU A 305 -6.68 18.99 -4.62
CA LEU A 305 -7.69 19.95 -4.17
C LEU A 305 -7.18 21.41 -4.14
N ARG A 306 -5.90 21.68 -4.40
CA ARG A 306 -5.34 23.05 -4.36
C ARG A 306 -5.38 23.74 -5.74
N PRO A 307 -6.18 24.82 -5.90
CA PRO A 307 -6.40 25.47 -7.21
C PRO A 307 -5.20 26.27 -7.76
N HIS A 308 -4.19 26.60 -6.94
CA HIS A 308 -2.93 27.25 -7.36
C HIS A 308 -1.71 26.35 -7.06
N GLY A 309 -1.89 25.04 -7.32
CA GLY A 309 -1.12 23.95 -6.74
C GLY A 309 0.31 23.74 -7.24
N LEU A 310 0.91 22.64 -6.76
CA LEU A 310 2.28 22.22 -7.08
C LEU A 310 2.42 21.57 -8.47
N LEU A 311 1.29 21.25 -9.09
CA LEU A 311 1.18 20.50 -10.34
C LEU A 311 0.37 21.28 -11.39
N PRO A 312 0.58 21.03 -12.69
CA PRO A 312 -0.22 21.61 -13.76
C PRO A 312 -1.70 21.26 -13.64
N PRO A 313 -2.65 22.14 -14.03
CA PRO A 313 -4.08 21.85 -14.00
C PRO A 313 -4.47 20.56 -14.76
N ALA A 314 -3.87 20.32 -15.94
CA ALA A 314 -4.11 19.12 -16.73
C ALA A 314 -3.70 17.83 -15.98
N MET A 315 -2.61 17.89 -15.23
CA MET A 315 -2.13 16.76 -14.43
C MET A 315 -2.97 16.55 -13.18
N ILE A 316 -3.49 17.62 -12.56
CA ILE A 316 -4.48 17.53 -11.48
C ILE A 316 -5.75 16.85 -12.00
N ALA A 317 -6.26 17.24 -13.17
CA ALA A 317 -7.43 16.60 -13.79
C ALA A 317 -7.18 15.10 -14.06
N GLN A 318 -5.98 14.75 -14.52
CA GLN A 318 -5.57 13.37 -14.72
C GLN A 318 -5.46 12.59 -13.39
N MET A 319 -4.84 13.17 -12.36
CA MET A 319 -4.78 12.57 -11.03
C MET A 319 -6.17 12.37 -10.46
N ARG A 320 -7.07 13.35 -10.58
CA ARG A 320 -8.47 13.20 -10.13
C ARG A 320 -9.16 12.05 -10.86
N SER A 321 -9.02 11.93 -12.17
CA SER A 321 -9.66 10.81 -12.90
C SER A 321 -9.09 9.43 -12.57
N ARG A 322 -7.79 9.33 -12.22
CA ARG A 322 -7.11 8.03 -11.98
C ARG A 322 -6.97 7.65 -10.51
N ALA A 323 -6.97 8.61 -9.58
CA ALA A 323 -6.73 8.37 -8.16
C ALA A 323 -7.88 7.61 -7.49
N TRP A 324 -9.10 7.68 -8.03
CA TRP A 324 -10.27 7.00 -7.44
C TRP A 324 -10.13 5.48 -7.41
N TRP A 325 -9.49 4.87 -8.41
CA TRP A 325 -9.41 3.41 -8.48
C TRP A 325 -8.47 2.80 -7.43
N PRO A 326 -7.19 3.21 -7.32
CA PRO A 326 -6.31 2.73 -6.24
C PRO A 326 -6.81 3.13 -4.85
N LEU A 327 -7.43 4.30 -4.71
CA LEU A 327 -8.01 4.77 -3.45
C LEU A 327 -9.21 3.93 -3.03
N GLY A 328 -10.13 3.63 -3.95
CA GLY A 328 -11.29 2.79 -3.69
C GLY A 328 -10.90 1.36 -3.32
N LEU A 329 -9.93 0.77 -4.03
CA LEU A 329 -9.43 -0.57 -3.71
C LEU A 329 -8.75 -0.64 -2.34
N ASN A 330 -7.87 0.31 -2.01
CA ASN A 330 -7.22 0.35 -0.70
C ASN A 330 -8.23 0.63 0.42
N LEU A 331 -9.22 1.50 0.19
CA LEU A 331 -10.30 1.76 1.14
C LEU A 331 -11.10 0.49 1.42
N VAL A 332 -11.53 -0.24 0.38
CA VAL A 332 -12.26 -1.51 0.55
C VAL A 332 -11.40 -2.56 1.27
N TYR A 333 -10.12 -2.67 0.92
CA TYR A 333 -9.19 -3.58 1.61
C TYR A 333 -9.01 -3.21 3.09
N SER A 334 -9.14 -1.93 3.44
CA SER A 334 -8.98 -1.44 4.81
C SER A 334 -10.11 -1.83 5.75
N PHE A 335 -11.22 -2.34 5.22
CA PHE A 335 -12.32 -2.94 5.99
C PHE A 335 -12.20 -4.46 6.15
N GLN A 336 -11.12 -5.09 5.64
CA GLN A 336 -10.91 -6.52 5.83
C GLN A 336 -10.61 -6.85 7.31
N PRO A 337 -11.14 -7.96 7.85
CA PRO A 337 -10.80 -8.42 9.18
C PRO A 337 -9.28 -8.58 9.34
N GLY A 338 -8.73 -8.07 10.43
CA GLY A 338 -7.28 -8.07 10.68
C GLY A 338 -6.52 -6.83 10.18
N VAL A 339 -7.21 -5.89 9.52
CA VAL A 339 -6.62 -4.61 9.10
C VAL A 339 -6.89 -3.51 10.14
N ASP A 340 -5.86 -2.74 10.45
CA ASP A 340 -5.92 -1.64 11.43
C ASP A 340 -6.47 -0.35 10.81
N LEU A 341 -7.80 -0.23 10.81
CA LEU A 341 -8.50 0.95 10.28
C LEU A 341 -8.12 2.24 11.03
N LEU A 342 -7.85 2.16 12.34
CA LEU A 342 -7.49 3.32 13.14
C LEU A 342 -6.12 3.87 12.73
N ALA A 343 -5.16 2.99 12.44
CA ALA A 343 -3.87 3.39 11.87
C ALA A 343 -4.03 4.10 10.52
N HIS A 344 -4.94 3.63 9.67
CA HIS A 344 -5.20 4.22 8.36
C HIS A 344 -5.81 5.61 8.47
N LEU A 345 -6.83 5.77 9.30
CA LEU A 345 -7.50 7.05 9.54
C LEU A 345 -6.53 8.06 10.17
N GLY A 346 -5.78 7.65 11.21
CA GLY A 346 -4.81 8.52 11.88
C GLY A 346 -3.72 9.01 10.92
N GLY A 347 -3.12 8.10 10.15
CA GLY A 347 -2.09 8.45 9.17
C GLY A 347 -2.62 9.31 8.03
N GLY A 348 -3.84 9.02 7.56
CA GLY A 348 -4.54 9.79 6.54
C GLY A 348 -4.83 11.24 6.97
N VAL A 349 -5.37 11.44 8.18
CA VAL A 349 -5.63 12.79 8.71
C VAL A 349 -4.35 13.61 8.78
N VAL A 350 -3.26 13.02 9.32
CA VAL A 350 -1.96 13.70 9.43
C VAL A 350 -1.39 14.02 8.05
N GLY A 351 -1.43 13.07 7.11
CA GLY A 351 -0.88 13.25 5.77
C GLY A 351 -1.59 14.34 4.98
N PHE A 352 -2.92 14.32 5.01
CA PHE A 352 -3.75 15.38 4.43
C PHE A 352 -3.41 16.74 5.05
N ALA A 353 -3.47 16.84 6.38
CA ALA A 353 -3.23 18.09 7.11
C ALA A 353 -1.86 18.70 6.80
N LEU A 354 -0.80 17.89 6.80
CA LEU A 354 0.57 18.36 6.52
C LEU A 354 0.72 18.91 5.11
N VAL A 355 0.14 18.27 4.11
CA VAL A 355 0.19 18.74 2.73
C VAL A 355 -0.71 19.96 2.50
N VAL A 356 -1.90 20.02 3.10
CA VAL A 356 -2.77 21.20 2.91
C VAL A 356 -2.37 22.40 3.77
N THR A 357 -1.38 22.28 4.66
CA THR A 357 -0.93 23.39 5.51
C THR A 357 0.57 23.67 5.37
N VAL A 358 1.44 22.82 5.90
CA VAL A 358 2.85 23.12 6.20
C VAL A 358 3.79 22.77 5.05
N LEU A 359 3.74 21.55 4.54
CA LEU A 359 4.80 21.02 3.69
C LEU A 359 4.97 21.79 2.38
N PRO A 360 3.91 22.20 1.67
CA PRO A 360 4.09 22.93 0.41
C PRO A 360 4.50 24.40 0.58
N ARG A 361 4.59 24.95 1.79
CA ARG A 361 4.87 26.38 1.98
C ARG A 361 6.21 26.77 1.37
N GLY A 362 6.16 27.68 0.40
CA GLY A 362 7.31 28.18 -0.35
C GLY A 362 7.89 27.19 -1.37
N LEU A 363 7.14 26.16 -1.75
CA LEU A 363 7.37 25.44 -3.00
C LEU A 363 6.73 26.24 -4.14
N LEU A 364 7.47 26.38 -5.24
CA LEU A 364 6.94 26.89 -6.50
C LEU A 364 6.24 25.77 -7.28
N PRO A 365 5.27 26.11 -8.16
CA PRO A 365 4.71 25.17 -9.13
C PRO A 365 5.81 24.42 -9.88
N VAL A 366 5.59 23.14 -10.19
CA VAL A 366 6.61 22.30 -10.87
C VAL A 366 7.07 22.88 -12.21
N GLU A 367 6.19 23.58 -12.92
CA GLU A 367 6.46 24.31 -14.17
C GLU A 367 7.48 25.45 -13.98
N GLN A 368 7.41 26.15 -12.84
CA GLN A 368 8.24 27.33 -12.54
C GLN A 368 9.58 26.97 -11.92
N ARG A 369 9.79 25.70 -11.53
CA ARG A 369 11.07 25.19 -11.02
C ARG A 369 12.06 24.98 -12.18
N ALA A 370 12.46 26.07 -12.83
CA ALA A 370 13.27 26.07 -14.04
C ALA A 370 14.69 25.51 -13.81
N ARG A 371 15.10 24.53 -14.63
CA ARG A 371 16.49 24.13 -14.95
C ARG A 371 17.47 23.69 -13.84
N ALA A 372 17.08 23.59 -12.56
CA ALA A 372 17.95 23.05 -11.52
C ALA A 372 17.50 21.66 -11.01
N ALA A 373 18.48 20.85 -10.60
CA ALA A 373 18.31 19.53 -9.98
C ALA A 373 17.58 19.55 -8.63
N ASP A 374 17.23 20.73 -8.11
CA ASP A 374 16.64 20.88 -6.79
C ASP A 374 15.12 20.93 -6.86
N ALA A 375 14.47 19.82 -6.48
CA ALA A 375 13.05 19.80 -6.12
C ALA A 375 12.72 20.71 -4.92
N GLU A 376 13.76 21.17 -4.20
CA GLU A 376 13.71 22.01 -3.01
C GLU A 376 14.39 23.37 -3.24
N PRO A 377 13.68 24.51 -3.21
CA PRO A 377 14.34 25.82 -3.31
C PRO A 377 15.18 26.09 -2.06
N ARG A 378 16.52 25.94 -2.17
CA ARG A 378 17.57 26.10 -1.14
C ARG A 378 17.35 25.33 0.18
N PRO A 379 18.40 24.75 0.80
CA PRO A 379 18.23 24.03 2.06
C PRO A 379 17.71 24.96 3.16
N ARG A 380 16.49 24.70 3.64
CA ARG A 380 15.98 25.33 4.87
C ARG A 380 16.60 24.58 6.05
N PRO A 381 17.41 25.23 6.91
CA PRO A 381 18.16 24.54 7.95
C PRO A 381 17.22 23.81 8.93
N LEU A 382 16.12 24.46 9.36
CA LEU A 382 15.13 23.86 10.25
C LEU A 382 14.44 22.63 9.63
N LEU A 383 14.09 22.70 8.34
CA LEU A 383 13.45 21.58 7.65
C LEU A 383 14.42 20.41 7.48
N THR A 384 15.70 20.71 7.22
CA THR A 384 16.76 19.73 7.12
C THR A 384 17.03 19.06 8.47
N ALA A 385 17.10 19.84 9.55
CA ALA A 385 17.22 19.34 10.91
C ALA A 385 16.02 18.46 11.29
N ALA A 386 14.79 18.90 11.01
CA ALA A 386 13.58 18.13 11.26
C ALA A 386 13.59 16.80 10.49
N ALA A 387 13.96 16.80 9.20
CA ALA A 387 14.05 15.58 8.42
C ALA A 387 15.15 14.63 8.93
N ALA A 388 16.30 15.17 9.35
CA ALA A 388 17.38 14.38 9.95
C ALA A 388 16.95 13.77 11.29
N LEU A 389 16.25 14.53 12.14
CA LEU A 389 15.68 14.04 13.39
C LEU A 389 14.63 12.96 13.15
N ALA A 390 13.76 13.11 12.14
CA ALA A 390 12.79 12.09 11.77
C ALA A 390 13.47 10.80 11.26
N ALA A 391 14.49 10.93 10.41
CA ALA A 391 15.30 9.80 9.97
C ALA A 391 15.94 9.06 11.15
N ALA A 392 16.57 9.83 12.05
CA ALA A 392 17.23 9.31 13.24
C ALA A 392 16.23 8.62 14.19
N ALA A 393 15.05 9.21 14.41
CA ALA A 393 14.00 8.63 15.23
C ALA A 393 13.47 7.32 14.65
N MET A 394 13.26 7.25 13.33
CA MET A 394 12.86 6.01 12.65
C MET A 394 13.93 4.93 12.78
N ALA A 395 15.20 5.26 12.47
CA ALA A 395 16.31 4.31 12.60
C ALA A 395 16.53 3.85 14.05
N ALA A 396 16.51 4.78 15.01
CA ALA A 396 16.64 4.50 16.43
C ALA A 396 15.49 3.62 16.92
N SER A 397 14.26 3.85 16.47
CA SER A 397 13.11 3.04 16.86
C SER A 397 13.27 1.56 16.50
N VAL A 398 13.74 1.28 15.28
CA VAL A 398 14.05 -0.09 14.81
C VAL A 398 15.23 -0.67 15.59
N ALA A 399 16.30 0.09 15.76
CA ALA A 399 17.49 -0.37 16.50
C ALA A 399 17.16 -0.72 17.97
N ILE A 400 16.40 0.13 18.65
CA ILE A 400 15.91 -0.10 20.02
C ILE A 400 15.02 -1.34 20.06
N ALA A 401 14.09 -1.48 19.10
CA ALA A 401 13.21 -2.64 19.05
C ALA A 401 13.98 -3.95 18.91
N LEU A 402 14.99 -3.99 18.04
CA LEU A 402 15.85 -5.18 17.89
C LEU A 402 16.71 -5.43 19.14
N ALA A 403 17.28 -4.38 19.73
CA ALA A 403 18.14 -4.50 20.90
C ALA A 403 17.38 -4.95 22.16
N VAL A 404 16.21 -4.38 22.41
CA VAL A 404 15.36 -4.72 23.56
C VAL A 404 14.64 -6.06 23.33
N GLY A 405 14.07 -6.24 22.14
CA GLY A 405 13.27 -7.40 21.82
C GLY A 405 14.05 -8.69 21.61
N ARG A 406 15.31 -8.59 21.14
CA ARG A 406 16.21 -9.73 20.87
C ARG A 406 15.50 -10.87 20.13
N PRO A 407 14.97 -10.66 18.90
CA PRO A 407 14.22 -11.69 18.17
C PRO A 407 15.01 -12.99 18.00
N TRP A 408 16.34 -12.92 17.84
CA TRP A 408 17.21 -14.10 17.75
C TRP A 408 17.18 -15.01 18.98
N ALA A 409 16.83 -14.50 20.17
CA ALA A 409 16.69 -15.31 21.38
C ALA A 409 15.49 -16.28 21.31
N LEU A 410 14.64 -16.22 20.28
CA LEU A 410 13.63 -17.26 20.03
C LEU A 410 14.26 -18.58 19.58
N GLY A 411 15.42 -18.53 18.93
CA GLY A 411 16.14 -19.71 18.44
C GLY A 411 16.92 -20.48 19.53
N GLU A 412 17.12 -19.88 20.70
CA GLU A 412 17.85 -20.49 21.81
C GLU A 412 16.90 -21.14 22.81
N PRO A 413 17.28 -22.24 23.48
CA PRO A 413 16.52 -22.78 24.60
C PRO A 413 16.42 -21.73 25.71
N PRO A 414 15.23 -21.47 26.28
CA PRO A 414 15.11 -20.49 27.35
C PRO A 414 15.84 -20.95 28.60
N ALA A 415 16.60 -20.05 29.23
CA ALA A 415 17.10 -20.26 30.59
C ALA A 415 15.90 -20.37 31.54
N LEU A 416 15.94 -21.35 32.44
CA LEU A 416 14.93 -21.54 33.46
C LEU A 416 15.35 -20.86 34.76
N THR A 417 14.42 -20.18 35.42
CA THR A 417 14.62 -19.57 36.73
C THR A 417 13.51 -20.02 37.67
N ARG A 418 13.87 -20.27 38.93
CA ARG A 418 12.91 -20.62 39.98
C ARG A 418 11.99 -19.43 40.25
N VAL A 419 10.68 -19.66 40.21
CA VAL A 419 9.63 -18.68 40.49
C VAL A 419 8.73 -19.23 41.59
N ALA A 420 8.58 -18.45 42.67
CA ALA A 420 7.60 -18.71 43.72
C ALA A 420 6.23 -18.20 43.25
N ILE A 421 5.24 -19.08 43.24
CA ILE A 421 3.85 -18.70 42.97
C ILE A 421 3.29 -18.06 44.25
N ALA A 422 2.91 -16.78 44.15
CA ALA A 422 2.39 -16.02 45.27
C ALA A 422 1.22 -16.76 45.95
N ASP A 423 1.20 -16.75 47.28
CA ASP A 423 0.09 -17.24 48.12
C ASP A 423 -0.30 -18.72 47.97
N THR A 424 0.51 -19.55 47.29
CA THR A 424 0.23 -20.99 47.09
C THR A 424 1.22 -21.93 47.79
N GLY A 425 2.40 -21.44 48.19
CA GLY A 425 3.47 -22.27 48.75
C GLY A 425 4.09 -23.25 47.75
N VAL A 426 3.87 -23.04 46.45
CA VAL A 426 4.42 -23.83 45.34
C VAL A 426 5.41 -22.98 44.55
N ALA A 427 6.48 -23.58 44.07
CA ALA A 427 7.42 -22.96 43.16
C ALA A 427 7.73 -23.89 41.98
N LEU A 428 8.04 -23.31 40.84
CA LEU A 428 8.45 -24.03 39.64
C LEU A 428 9.50 -23.22 38.89
N GLU A 429 10.25 -23.86 38.03
CA GLU A 429 11.18 -23.17 37.15
C GLU A 429 10.47 -22.76 35.85
N LEU A 430 10.48 -21.47 35.55
CA LEU A 430 9.89 -20.90 34.34
C LEU A 430 10.99 -20.32 33.45
N PRO A 431 10.79 -20.27 32.11
CA PRO A 431 11.62 -19.46 31.24
C PRO A 431 11.82 -18.05 31.81
N GLU A 432 13.04 -17.55 31.86
CA GLU A 432 13.37 -16.24 32.45
C GLU A 432 12.52 -15.11 31.85
N ALA A 433 12.27 -15.18 30.53
CA ALA A 433 11.40 -14.24 29.82
C ALA A 433 9.94 -14.22 30.31
N LEU A 434 9.51 -15.26 31.02
CA LEU A 434 8.17 -15.45 31.60
C LEU A 434 8.18 -15.27 33.12
N ALA A 435 9.33 -15.00 33.75
CA ALA A 435 9.48 -15.05 35.21
C ALA A 435 8.72 -13.97 35.99
N ARG A 436 7.98 -13.08 35.31
CA ARG A 436 7.07 -12.10 35.93
C ARG A 436 5.63 -12.51 35.66
N VAL A 437 4.83 -12.54 36.73
CA VAL A 437 3.37 -12.78 36.65
C VAL A 437 2.78 -11.79 35.66
N THR A 438 2.08 -12.32 34.66
CA THR A 438 1.48 -11.54 33.58
C THR A 438 0.02 -11.19 33.91
N ALA A 439 -0.69 -12.08 34.60
CA ALA A 439 -2.03 -11.85 35.14
C ALA A 439 -2.34 -12.85 36.27
N VAL A 440 -3.26 -12.48 37.16
CA VAL A 440 -3.99 -13.43 38.01
C VAL A 440 -5.44 -13.37 37.56
N GLU A 441 -5.92 -14.43 36.93
CA GLU A 441 -7.30 -14.55 36.47
C GLU A 441 -8.10 -15.31 37.52
N ASP A 442 -9.18 -14.71 38.00
CA ASP A 442 -10.14 -15.37 38.88
C ASP A 442 -11.19 -16.05 38.01
N LEU A 443 -11.14 -17.37 37.94
CA LEU A 443 -12.11 -18.21 37.24
C LEU A 443 -12.92 -18.95 38.30
N ASP A 444 -14.19 -18.55 38.47
CA ASP A 444 -15.14 -19.16 39.41
C ASP A 444 -14.63 -19.22 40.88
N GLY A 445 -13.85 -18.23 41.32
CA GLY A 445 -13.28 -18.18 42.67
C GLY A 445 -11.92 -18.85 42.80
N ILE A 446 -11.34 -19.35 41.71
CA ILE A 446 -10.03 -20.03 41.68
C ILE A 446 -9.00 -19.09 41.03
N PRO A 447 -7.93 -18.71 41.76
CA PRO A 447 -6.88 -17.86 41.20
C PRO A 447 -5.95 -18.67 40.29
N PHE A 448 -5.98 -18.37 38.99
CA PHE A 448 -5.00 -18.85 38.02
C PHE A 448 -3.88 -17.83 37.83
N HIS A 449 -2.67 -18.19 38.23
CA HIS A 449 -1.49 -17.37 37.99
C HIS A 449 -0.97 -17.64 36.58
N SER A 450 -1.04 -16.62 35.72
CA SER A 450 -0.66 -16.70 34.31
C SER A 450 0.72 -16.09 34.04
N TYR A 451 1.56 -16.81 33.31
CA TYR A 451 2.91 -16.44 32.91
C TYR A 451 3.06 -16.51 31.39
N GLY A 452 3.31 -15.36 30.77
CA GLY A 452 3.36 -15.22 29.31
C GLY A 452 2.02 -14.83 28.71
N ARG A 453 2.03 -14.55 27.40
CA ARG A 453 0.83 -14.24 26.63
C ARG A 453 1.05 -14.59 25.16
N LEU A 454 0.18 -15.40 24.56
CA LEU A 454 0.20 -15.61 23.11
C LEU A 454 -0.34 -14.35 22.39
N PRO A 455 0.25 -13.91 21.26
CA PRO A 455 1.43 -14.47 20.60
C PRO A 455 2.77 -13.81 21.03
N GLN A 456 2.75 -12.98 22.08
CA GLN A 456 3.94 -12.25 22.56
C GLN A 456 5.06 -13.19 23.01
N THR A 457 4.68 -14.36 23.55
CA THR A 457 5.58 -15.43 24.00
C THR A 457 5.26 -16.75 23.26
N PRO A 458 6.21 -17.68 23.09
CA PRO A 458 5.96 -18.97 22.42
C PRO A 458 5.07 -19.94 23.21
N VAL A 459 4.98 -19.73 24.52
CA VAL A 459 4.22 -20.54 25.47
C VAL A 459 3.62 -19.65 26.55
N VAL A 460 2.49 -20.07 27.12
CA VAL A 460 1.84 -19.49 28.30
C VAL A 460 1.67 -20.60 29.33
N PHE A 461 1.99 -20.33 30.59
CA PHE A 461 1.73 -21.21 31.71
C PHE A 461 0.66 -20.61 32.60
N GLN A 462 -0.37 -21.39 32.94
CA GLN A 462 -1.37 -21.05 33.93
C GLN A 462 -1.30 -22.08 35.05
N ILE A 463 -1.23 -21.63 36.29
CA ILE A 463 -1.15 -22.52 37.46
C ILE A 463 -2.22 -22.17 38.47
N ALA A 464 -2.91 -23.20 38.95
CA ALA A 464 -3.83 -23.15 40.08
C ALA A 464 -3.42 -24.22 41.11
N VAL A 465 -3.62 -23.89 42.39
CA VAL A 465 -3.28 -24.77 43.51
C VAL A 465 -4.50 -24.93 44.39
N PHE A 466 -4.90 -26.18 44.60
CA PHE A 466 -6.07 -26.57 45.38
C PHE A 466 -5.63 -27.23 46.69
N PRO A 467 -6.12 -26.78 47.85
CA PRO A 467 -5.86 -27.47 49.11
C PRO A 467 -6.62 -28.80 49.16
N LEU A 468 -5.98 -29.84 49.70
CA LEU A 468 -6.59 -31.13 50.01
C LEU A 468 -6.79 -31.27 51.52
N ASP A 469 -7.69 -32.16 51.93
CA ASP A 469 -7.98 -32.49 53.34
C ASP A 469 -6.84 -33.31 53.97
N GLY A 470 -5.66 -32.70 54.11
CA GLY A 470 -4.46 -33.31 54.67
C GLY A 470 -3.50 -33.88 53.63
N GLU A 471 -2.37 -34.43 54.10
CA GLU A 471 -1.38 -35.07 53.22
C GLU A 471 -1.92 -36.38 52.64
N VAL A 472 -1.72 -36.58 51.34
CA VAL A 472 -2.15 -37.80 50.66
C VAL A 472 -1.15 -38.93 50.94
N PRO A 473 -1.59 -40.05 51.55
CA PRO A 473 -0.72 -41.20 51.79
C PRO A 473 -0.16 -41.80 50.48
N PRO A 474 1.10 -42.29 50.46
CA PRO A 474 1.72 -42.82 49.24
C PRO A 474 0.94 -43.98 48.58
N ASP A 475 0.23 -44.78 49.37
CA ASP A 475 -0.61 -45.89 48.93
C ASP A 475 -1.93 -45.43 48.29
N GLN A 476 -2.44 -44.25 48.67
CA GLN A 476 -3.68 -43.66 48.12
C GLN A 476 -3.43 -42.75 46.92
N LEU A 477 -2.20 -42.25 46.75
CA LEU A 477 -1.82 -41.36 45.65
C LEU A 477 -2.13 -41.95 44.27
N GLY A 478 -1.94 -43.25 44.10
CA GLY A 478 -2.23 -43.95 42.85
C GLY A 478 -3.71 -43.88 42.47
N GLU A 479 -4.61 -44.13 43.42
CA GLU A 479 -6.05 -44.11 43.19
C GLU A 479 -6.55 -42.69 42.91
N LEU A 480 -6.07 -41.70 43.67
CA LEU A 480 -6.40 -40.29 43.46
C LEU A 480 -6.02 -39.83 42.05
N LEU A 481 -4.78 -40.08 41.63
CA LEU A 481 -4.35 -39.74 40.28
C LEU A 481 -5.14 -40.52 39.20
N ASP A 482 -5.73 -41.67 39.50
CA ASP A 482 -6.51 -42.44 38.52
C ASP A 482 -7.92 -41.88 38.38
N GLN A 483 -8.46 -41.34 39.48
CA GLN A 483 -9.66 -40.52 39.46
C GLN A 483 -9.43 -39.25 38.63
N GLU A 484 -8.35 -38.51 38.87
CA GLU A 484 -8.02 -37.30 38.10
C GLU A 484 -7.83 -37.59 36.60
N ARG A 485 -7.19 -38.72 36.27
CA ARG A 485 -7.08 -39.18 34.88
C ARG A 485 -8.45 -39.40 34.22
N LYS A 486 -9.39 -40.03 34.93
CA LYS A 486 -10.77 -40.22 34.43
C LYS A 486 -11.49 -38.88 34.27
N THR A 487 -11.36 -37.97 35.23
CA THR A 487 -11.92 -36.61 35.16
C THR A 487 -11.41 -35.87 33.91
N LEU A 488 -10.11 -35.92 33.63
CA LEU A 488 -9.53 -35.32 32.42
C LEU A 488 -9.98 -36.02 31.13
N ASP A 489 -10.19 -37.35 31.14
CA ASP A 489 -10.75 -38.11 30.01
C ASP A 489 -12.22 -37.75 29.74
N GLU A 490 -12.99 -37.32 30.74
CA GLU A 490 -14.38 -36.88 30.60
C GLU A 490 -14.47 -35.39 30.20
N HIS A 491 -13.63 -34.53 30.77
CA HIS A 491 -13.69 -33.09 30.52
C HIS A 491 -13.11 -32.70 29.15
N ARG A 492 -13.87 -31.94 28.34
CA ARG A 492 -13.40 -31.42 27.05
C ARG A 492 -13.27 -29.90 27.11
N PRO A 493 -12.04 -29.35 27.05
CA PRO A 493 -11.84 -27.91 27.05
C PRO A 493 -12.56 -27.22 25.89
N ALA A 494 -13.02 -25.99 26.11
CA ALA A 494 -13.62 -25.17 25.07
C ALA A 494 -12.66 -25.02 23.87
N ASN A 495 -13.21 -24.98 22.66
CA ASN A 495 -12.45 -24.86 21.40
C ASN A 495 -11.50 -26.02 21.07
N THR A 496 -11.60 -27.18 21.73
CA THR A 496 -10.81 -28.37 21.38
C THR A 496 -11.18 -28.92 20.01
N VAL A 497 -10.21 -28.96 19.09
CA VAL A 497 -10.28 -29.63 17.78
C VAL A 497 -10.00 -31.11 17.94
N LYS A 498 -8.91 -31.47 18.63
CA LYS A 498 -8.50 -32.86 18.88
C LYS A 498 -8.18 -33.06 20.36
N LYS A 499 -8.80 -34.04 20.99
CA LYS A 499 -8.53 -34.44 22.37
C LYS A 499 -7.57 -35.63 22.38
N GLY A 500 -6.52 -35.56 23.18
CA GLY A 500 -5.64 -36.69 23.48
C GLY A 500 -6.15 -37.49 24.68
N PRO A 501 -5.66 -38.73 24.88
CA PRO A 501 -5.94 -39.50 26.08
C PRO A 501 -5.26 -38.87 27.31
N ALA A 502 -5.89 -38.98 28.47
CA ALA A 502 -5.23 -38.69 29.73
C ALA A 502 -4.31 -39.85 30.14
N GLU A 503 -3.04 -39.55 30.39
CA GLU A 503 -1.98 -40.52 30.62
C GLU A 503 -1.33 -40.31 31.99
N ARG A 504 -0.90 -41.41 32.60
CA ARG A 504 -0.01 -41.39 33.78
C ARG A 504 1.40 -41.10 33.31
N VAL A 505 2.02 -40.09 33.91
CA VAL A 505 3.37 -39.64 33.57
C VAL A 505 4.23 -39.49 34.82
N ASP A 506 5.54 -39.55 34.64
CA ASP A 506 6.51 -39.21 35.68
C ASP A 506 7.11 -37.83 35.39
N LEU A 507 6.98 -36.91 36.35
CA LEU A 507 7.44 -35.53 36.25
C LEU A 507 8.57 -35.28 37.26
N GLY A 508 9.80 -35.61 36.85
CA GLY A 508 10.99 -35.43 37.69
C GLY A 508 11.01 -36.38 38.89
N GLY A 509 10.63 -37.65 38.69
CA GLY A 509 10.57 -38.68 39.72
C GLY A 509 9.26 -38.69 40.51
N ARG A 510 8.20 -38.06 39.99
CA ARG A 510 6.91 -37.93 40.68
C ARG A 510 5.75 -38.38 39.81
N PRO A 511 4.85 -39.24 40.33
CA PRO A 511 3.62 -39.61 39.65
C PRO A 511 2.74 -38.40 39.40
N ALA A 512 2.25 -38.28 38.16
CA ALA A 512 1.36 -37.21 37.73
C ALA A 512 0.41 -37.71 36.63
N VAL A 513 -0.56 -36.88 36.28
CA VAL A 513 -1.44 -37.10 35.12
C VAL A 513 -1.20 -35.99 34.12
N SER A 514 -1.18 -36.33 32.83
CA SER A 514 -1.16 -35.32 31.76
C SER A 514 -2.18 -35.62 30.67
N VAL A 515 -2.70 -34.57 30.05
CA VAL A 515 -3.51 -34.67 28.83
C VAL A 515 -3.10 -33.59 27.85
N ARG A 516 -2.95 -33.98 26.57
CA ARG A 516 -2.59 -33.07 25.48
C ARG A 516 -3.78 -32.87 24.56
N ASN A 517 -4.18 -31.62 24.37
CA ASN A 517 -5.30 -31.22 23.53
C ASN A 517 -4.82 -30.27 22.44
N GLU A 518 -5.42 -30.36 21.27
CA GLU A 518 -5.27 -29.40 20.18
C GLU A 518 -6.51 -28.50 20.16
N LEU A 519 -6.33 -27.21 20.34
CA LEU A 519 -7.37 -26.19 20.30
C LEU A 519 -7.44 -25.56 18.90
N LYS A 520 -8.50 -24.80 18.63
CA LYS A 520 -8.61 -23.98 17.41
C LYS A 520 -7.40 -23.04 17.27
N ASN A 521 -7.14 -22.62 16.03
CA ASN A 521 -6.04 -21.71 15.67
C ASN A 521 -4.62 -22.29 15.89
N GLY A 522 -4.47 -23.62 15.89
CA GLY A 522 -3.15 -24.26 15.96
C GLY A 522 -2.46 -24.09 17.31
N VAL A 523 -3.24 -23.93 18.38
CA VAL A 523 -2.74 -23.88 19.76
C VAL A 523 -2.83 -25.27 20.37
N GLN A 524 -1.73 -25.75 20.93
CA GLN A 524 -1.69 -26.94 21.77
C GLN A 524 -1.90 -26.52 23.23
N MET A 525 -2.71 -27.27 23.96
CA MET A 525 -2.86 -27.15 25.40
C MET A 525 -2.45 -28.45 26.06
N VAL A 526 -1.55 -28.38 27.04
CA VAL A 526 -1.16 -29.52 27.86
C VAL A 526 -1.54 -29.22 29.30
N SER A 527 -2.31 -30.10 29.92
CA SER A 527 -2.65 -30.01 31.34
C SER A 527 -1.87 -31.06 32.11
N TYR A 528 -1.31 -30.68 33.24
CA TYR A 528 -0.65 -31.56 34.20
C TYR A 528 -1.34 -31.42 35.56
N ILE A 529 -1.57 -32.56 36.23
CA ILE A 529 -2.06 -32.62 37.60
C ILE A 529 -1.00 -33.33 38.45
N VAL A 530 -0.53 -32.65 39.49
CA VAL A 530 0.48 -33.15 40.42
C VAL A 530 -0.01 -32.95 41.85
N VAL A 531 0.15 -33.96 42.70
CA VAL A 531 -0.20 -33.87 44.13
C VAL A 531 1.09 -33.71 44.93
N LEU A 532 1.15 -32.69 45.80
CA LEU A 532 2.32 -32.37 46.63
C LEU A 532 1.90 -32.11 48.07
N GLY A 533 2.21 -33.06 48.96
CA GLY A 533 1.74 -33.02 50.35
C GLY A 533 0.22 -33.03 50.39
N GLY A 534 -0.38 -32.00 51.00
CA GLY A 534 -1.83 -31.78 51.01
C GLY A 534 -2.32 -30.77 49.98
N ARG A 535 -1.75 -30.76 48.77
CA ARG A 535 -2.13 -29.83 47.70
C ARG A 535 -2.20 -30.55 46.36
N GLU A 536 -3.20 -30.22 45.56
CA GLU A 536 -3.26 -30.55 44.15
C GLU A 536 -2.85 -29.33 43.32
N VAL A 537 -1.93 -29.53 42.38
CA VAL A 537 -1.40 -28.49 41.52
C VAL A 537 -1.80 -28.79 40.08
N VAL A 538 -2.56 -27.88 39.49
CA VAL A 538 -2.96 -27.93 38.09
C VAL A 538 -2.12 -26.93 37.30
N LEU A 539 -1.29 -27.43 36.40
CA LEU A 539 -0.51 -26.62 35.46
C LEU A 539 -1.04 -26.81 34.04
N GLN A 540 -1.48 -25.72 33.42
CA GLN A 540 -1.88 -25.69 32.02
C GLN A 540 -0.86 -24.92 31.21
N ALA A 541 -0.36 -25.52 30.13
CA ALA A 541 0.59 -24.91 29.23
C ALA A 541 -0.03 -24.78 27.83
N TYR A 542 -0.07 -23.57 27.31
CA TYR A 542 -0.57 -23.26 25.97
C TYR A 542 0.59 -22.89 25.07
N SER A 543 0.76 -23.57 23.94
CA SER A 543 1.83 -23.29 23.00
C SER A 543 1.35 -23.33 21.56
N THR A 544 2.00 -22.56 20.69
CA THR A 544 1.71 -22.62 19.25
C THR A 544 2.36 -23.85 18.65
N MET A 545 1.63 -24.63 17.85
CA MET A 545 2.12 -25.87 17.21
C MET A 545 3.38 -25.65 16.36
N ASN A 546 3.55 -24.45 15.81
CA ASN A 546 4.67 -24.16 14.94
C ASN A 546 5.95 -23.74 15.67
N ARG A 547 5.97 -23.55 17.01
CA ARG A 547 7.09 -22.92 17.76
C ARG A 547 8.53 -23.41 17.45
N PRO A 548 9.57 -22.61 17.76
CA PRO A 548 10.95 -22.99 17.51
C PRO A 548 11.31 -24.31 18.20
N VAL A 549 12.11 -25.14 17.53
CA VAL A 549 12.53 -26.46 18.04
C VAL A 549 13.24 -26.36 19.39
N SER A 550 13.92 -25.25 19.66
CA SER A 550 14.56 -24.97 20.96
C SER A 550 13.59 -24.91 22.14
N TRP A 551 12.31 -24.64 21.89
CA TRP A 551 11.24 -24.63 22.90
C TRP A 551 10.49 -25.97 23.01
N ALA A 552 10.88 -26.98 22.22
CA ALA A 552 10.24 -28.28 22.26
C ALA A 552 10.37 -28.94 23.65
N GLY A 553 9.24 -29.44 24.17
CA GLY A 553 9.16 -30.10 25.48
C GLY A 553 9.36 -29.16 26.67
N ILE A 554 9.29 -27.84 26.47
CA ILE A 554 9.42 -26.88 27.59
C ILE A 554 8.31 -27.08 28.62
N GLU A 555 7.11 -27.50 28.19
CA GLU A 555 6.00 -27.80 29.08
C GLU A 555 6.36 -28.90 30.07
N ASP A 556 6.92 -30.01 29.57
CA ASP A 556 7.30 -31.15 30.38
C ASP A 556 8.44 -30.80 31.34
N LYS A 557 9.43 -30.01 30.87
CA LYS A 557 10.55 -29.55 31.68
C LYS A 557 10.06 -28.66 32.83
N VAL A 558 9.19 -27.69 32.54
CA VAL A 558 8.60 -26.81 33.55
C VAL A 558 7.76 -27.61 34.54
N ALA A 559 6.89 -28.50 34.05
CA ALA A 559 6.04 -29.35 34.89
C ALA A 559 6.88 -30.25 35.83
N ALA A 560 7.99 -30.80 35.35
CA ALA A 560 8.91 -31.61 36.15
C ALA A 560 9.57 -30.85 37.31
N THR A 561 9.58 -29.52 37.29
CA THR A 561 10.23 -28.69 38.31
C THR A 561 9.30 -28.20 39.41
N ILE A 562 7.97 -28.39 39.30
CA ILE A 562 7.01 -27.97 40.33
C ILE A 562 7.49 -28.51 41.69
N ALA A 563 7.51 -27.77 42.78
CA ALA A 563 7.78 -28.31 44.10
C ALA A 563 7.20 -27.39 45.18
N LEU A 564 7.19 -27.87 46.42
CA LEU A 564 6.92 -26.99 47.56
C LEU A 564 8.03 -25.93 47.69
N GLN A 565 7.66 -24.75 48.18
CA GLN A 565 8.57 -23.62 48.42
C GLN A 565 9.54 -23.89 49.56
#